data_AF-A0A6G3DII7-F1
#
_entry.id   AF-A0A6G3DII7-F1
#
_cell.length_a   1.000
_cell.length_b   1.000
_cell.length_c   1.000
_cell.angle_alpha   90.00
_cell.angle_beta   90.00
_cell.angle_gamma   90.00
#
_symmetry.space_group_name_H-M   'P 1'
#
loop_
_entity.id
_entity.type
_entity.pdbx_description
1 polymer ?
#
loop_
_entity_poly.entity_id
_entity_poly.type
_entity_poly.pdbx_seq_one_letter_code
_entity_poly.pdbx_strand_id
1 'polypeptide(L)' 'MTAGITLTDTANGTTAEHELAALQREHGRPLFALLLRLSDGDRQRAEDLVQETLVRAWQHPEALR' A
#
# COMPACT_ATOMS: atom_id res chain seq x y z
N MET A 1 10.31 21.76 -25.20
CA MET A 1 8.93 21.20 -25.34
C MET A 1 8.60 20.61 -23.99
N THR A 2 7.99 21.41 -23.11
CA THR A 2 7.79 21.08 -21.69
C THR A 2 6.44 21.67 -21.29
N ALA A 3 5.73 20.99 -20.38
CA ALA A 3 4.42 21.32 -19.80
C ALA A 3 3.22 20.55 -20.39
N GLY A 4 3.08 19.30 -19.95
CA GLY A 4 1.84 18.54 -20.06
C GLY A 4 1.61 17.54 -18.91
N ILE A 5 2.62 17.30 -18.04
CA ILE A 5 2.59 16.18 -17.09
C ILE A 5 2.23 16.56 -15.64
N THR A 6 2.12 17.84 -15.30
CA THR A 6 2.30 18.25 -13.89
C THR A 6 1.01 18.36 -13.07
N LEU A 7 -0.19 18.50 -13.67
CA LEU A 7 -1.41 18.72 -12.88
C LEU A 7 -2.18 17.43 -12.56
N THR A 8 -2.28 16.52 -13.54
CA THR A 8 -3.04 15.27 -13.41
C THR A 8 -2.28 14.20 -12.62
N ASP A 9 -0.95 14.15 -12.74
CA ASP A 9 -0.10 13.17 -12.05
C ASP A 9 -0.06 13.43 -10.53
N THR A 10 0.07 14.69 -10.12
CA THR A 10 0.04 15.07 -8.70
C THR A 10 -1.31 14.77 -8.05
N ALA A 11 -2.43 15.07 -8.73
CA ALA A 11 -3.76 14.76 -8.22
C ALA A 11 -4.02 13.25 -8.08
N ASN A 12 -3.49 12.45 -9.01
CA ASN A 12 -3.57 11.00 -8.95
C ASN A 12 -2.70 10.43 -7.80
N GLY A 13 -1.49 10.97 -7.61
CA GLY A 13 -0.62 10.62 -6.48
C GLY A 13 -1.26 10.88 -5.13
N THR A 14 -1.88 12.05 -4.92
CA THR A 14 -2.60 12.36 -3.68
C THR A 14 -3.82 11.46 -3.44
N THR A 15 -4.48 11.03 -4.53
CA THR A 15 -5.62 10.10 -4.42
C THR A 15 -5.15 8.72 -3.97
N ALA A 16 -4.08 8.19 -4.59
CA ALA A 16 -3.46 6.93 -4.21
C ALA A 16 -2.93 6.95 -2.75
N GLU A 17 -2.36 8.08 -2.31
CA GLU A 17 -1.95 8.30 -0.91
C GLU A 17 -3.12 8.13 0.07
N HIS A 18 -4.25 8.76 -0.22
CA HIS A 18 -5.44 8.68 0.62
C HIS A 18 -6.05 7.27 0.62
N GLU A 19 -6.11 6.60 -0.53
CA GLU A 19 -6.60 5.23 -0.65
C GLU A 19 -5.70 4.25 0.12
N LEU A 20 -4.37 4.36 0.01
CA LEU A 20 -3.45 3.52 0.77
C LEU A 20 -3.54 3.78 2.28
N ALA A 21 -3.69 5.03 2.70
CA ALA A 21 -3.88 5.37 4.11
C ALA A 21 -5.20 4.81 4.66
N ALA A 22 -6.27 4.80 3.87
CA ALA A 22 -7.54 4.18 4.23
C ALA A 22 -7.39 2.65 4.34
N LEU A 23 -6.78 2.01 3.35
CA LEU A 23 -6.49 0.57 3.34
C LEU A 23 -5.67 0.15 4.57
N GLN A 24 -4.63 0.90 4.91
CA GLN A 24 -3.79 0.61 6.07
C GLN A 24 -4.56 0.74 7.38
N ARG A 25 -5.41 1.75 7.53
CA ARG A 25 -6.25 1.92 8.73
C ARG A 25 -7.28 0.81 8.88
N GLU A 26 -7.91 0.40 7.78
CA GLU A 26 -8.98 -0.59 7.79
C GLU A 26 -8.46 -2.03 7.89
N HIS A 27 -7.37 -2.33 7.17
CA HIS A 27 -6.88 -3.70 7.00
C HIS A 27 -5.49 -3.96 7.58
N GLY A 28 -4.75 -2.96 8.05
CA GLY A 28 -3.37 -3.16 8.53
C GLY A 28 -3.28 -4.17 9.68
N ARG A 29 -4.20 -4.13 10.65
CA ARG A 29 -4.24 -5.09 11.77
C ARG A 29 -4.62 -6.52 11.32
N PRO A 30 -5.73 -6.72 10.57
CA PRO A 30 -6.04 -8.03 9.99
C PRO A 30 -4.93 -8.60 9.09
N LEU A 31 -4.33 -7.76 8.24
CA LEU A 31 -3.26 -8.14 7.31
C LEU A 31 -2.02 -8.61 8.07
N PHE A 32 -1.59 -7.84 9.08
CA PHE A 32 -0.47 -8.24 9.93
C PHE A 32 -0.75 -9.56 10.67
N ALA A 33 -1.95 -9.74 11.22
CA ALA A 33 -2.30 -10.99 11.90
C ALA A 33 -2.29 -12.21 10.95
N LEU A 34 -2.76 -12.03 9.71
CA LEU A 34 -2.68 -13.05 8.67
C LEU A 34 -1.22 -13.41 8.35
N LEU A 35 -0.38 -12.40 8.09
CA LEU A 35 1.01 -12.60 7.70
C LEU A 35 1.86 -13.16 8.84
N LEU A 36 1.56 -12.80 10.08
CA LEU A 36 2.19 -13.39 11.27
C LEU A 36 1.89 -14.89 11.35
N ARG A 37 0.64 -15.30 11.09
CA ARG A 37 0.25 -16.71 11.06
C ARG A 37 0.89 -17.47 9.90
N LEU A 38 1.03 -16.85 8.73
CA LEU A 38 1.70 -17.45 7.56
C LEU A 38 3.22 -17.52 7.71
N SER A 39 3.80 -16.71 8.62
CA SER A 39 5.22 -16.68 8.91
C SER A 39 5.59 -17.50 10.16
N ASP A 40 4.75 -18.45 10.56
CA ASP A 40 4.95 -19.28 11.76
C ASP A 40 5.21 -18.47 13.05
N GLY A 41 4.65 -17.26 13.15
CA GLY A 41 4.85 -16.35 14.28
C GLY A 41 6.12 -15.48 14.20
N ASP A 42 6.90 -15.56 13.11
CA ASP A 42 8.02 -14.65 12.86
C ASP A 42 7.50 -13.24 12.58
N ARG A 43 7.60 -12.40 13.62
CA ARG A 43 7.15 -11.01 13.58
C ARG A 43 7.91 -10.18 12.57
N GLN A 44 9.22 -10.35 12.46
CA GLN A 44 10.04 -9.50 11.59
C GLN A 44 9.74 -9.81 10.13
N ARG A 45 9.66 -11.11 9.79
CA ARG A 45 9.21 -11.54 8.46
C ARG A 45 7.81 -11.04 8.12
N ALA A 46 6.89 -11.07 9.09
CA ALA A 46 5.53 -10.58 8.89
C ALA A 46 5.50 -9.06 8.64
N GLU A 47 6.33 -8.28 9.35
CA GLU A 47 6.47 -6.84 9.13
C GLU A 47 7.03 -6.56 7.74
N ASP A 48 8.09 -7.26 7.32
CA ASP A 48 8.67 -7.10 5.98
C ASP A 48 7.63 -7.36 4.88
N LEU A 49 6.81 -8.41 5.02
CA LEU A 49 5.74 -8.74 4.08
C LEU A 49 4.62 -7.70 4.05
N VAL A 50 4.23 -7.13 5.20
CA VAL A 50 3.26 -6.02 5.26
C VAL A 50 3.79 -4.84 4.47
N GLN A 51 5.03 -4.44 4.71
CA GLN A 51 5.64 -3.29 4.05
C GLN A 51 5.76 -3.52 2.54
N GLU A 52 6.21 -4.71 2.14
CA GLU A 52 6.29 -5.08 0.72
C GLU A 52 4.91 -5.05 0.04
N THR A 53 3.86 -5.51 0.75
CA THR A 53 2.48 -5.48 0.25
C THR A 53 1.98 -4.05 0.06
N LEU A 54 2.21 -3.16 1.03
CA LEU A 54 1.80 -1.76 0.94
C LEU A 54 2.56 -1.00 -0.15
N VAL A 55 3.85 -1.29 -0.33
CA VAL A 55 4.66 -0.72 -1.42
C VAL A 55 4.14 -1.18 -2.77
N ARG A 56 3.77 -2.45 -2.93
CA ARG A 56 3.14 -2.95 -4.16
C ARG A 56 1.78 -2.31 -4.41
N ALA A 57 0.96 -2.16 -3.37
CA ALA A 57 -0.34 -1.50 -3.48
C ALA A 57 -0.20 -0.01 -3.90
N TRP A 58 0.83 0.68 -3.41
CA TRP A 58 1.18 2.03 -3.87
C TRP A 58 1.57 2.07 -5.35
N GLN A 59 2.39 1.11 -5.79
CA GLN A 59 2.88 1.04 -7.17
C GLN A 59 1.80 0.60 -8.17
N HIS A 60 0.78 -0.11 -7.69
CA HIS A 60 -0.29 -0.70 -8.48
C HIS A 60 -1.68 -0.36 -7.91
N PRO A 61 -2.07 0.92 -7.86
CA PRO A 61 -3.37 1.34 -7.31
C PRO A 61 -4.56 0.76 -8.09
N GLU A 62 -4.38 0.35 -9.35
CA GLU A 62 -5.39 -0.38 -10.13
C GLU A 62 -5.83 -1.70 -9.50
N ALA A 63 -5.00 -2.32 -8.65
CA ALA A 63 -5.33 -3.54 -7.94
C ALA A 63 -6.24 -3.31 -6.72
N LEU A 64 -6.47 -2.04 -6.34
CA LEU A 64 -7.32 -1.64 -5.20
C LEU A 64 -8.74 -1.21 -5.63
N ARG A 65 -9.04 -1.16 -6.94
CA ARG A 65 -10.37 -0.89 -7.49
C ARG A 65 -11.18 -2.17 -7.67
#